data_AF-A0A948PX84-F1
#
_entry.id   AF-A0A948PX84-F1
#
_cell.length_a   1.000
_cell.length_b   1.000
_cell.length_c   1.000
_cell.angle_alpha   90.00
_cell.angle_beta   90.00
_cell.angle_gamma   90.00
#
_symmetry.space_group_name_H-M   'P 1'
#
loop_
_entity.id
_entity.type
_entity.pdbx_description
1 polymer ?
#
loop_
_entity_poly.entity_id
_entity_poly.type
_entity_poly.pdbx_seq_one_letter_code
_entity_poly.pdbx_strand_id
1 'polypeptide(L)'
;MKKRHKFMMAVLALFFLPLREALPQDKAEETYSISLVQTAEVEKGKEVHEIDNKKVLTEAYTVKRGDHIWQLFRERGLLTKRNLPALLAVLKRLNKSLTNLDLIHPGEKIVIPLTISPVAGLPRSTVETMVPLEALKDVKMENYTVKPGDALIKVVKNLYNVPDQELHEEYLHLLKRLNPEIEDLNVIHPGQVVRLPVYHPELVRMRIKPDKPPESTGDVPPESLRALSQQLMEIFSLLGEEWVHTGEHFIPLQSGGQISLKADSFPILNLASGRRIVVDLHNDLPEKMAELISSSWENYRIVHLEKGDDLRGVLDKILSLCNYHNIYRSGEPLELGGDIPLRMTADWIIKPSAGPSEGKSKTILVMIEDSPALRIPPPIKDFLETLDIRTVEYPPGDEMITVEARKPDILKAGPESPDLVELLLNLVGQSFSRNTEIRLYQGDRTDFSLAVKADFLLEIKGRDCIIDLSGLGQEILSLLKERQFQVLALTVEKDPSAILARTLAFLGVKFDAQPHPFMVTGGNESRNIRLTIPGIIFKDSRGQDVFASHLSLPDQLAGFLSGRGYRILSLPPS
;
A
#
# COMPACT_ATOMS: atom_id res chain seq x y z
N MET A 1 2.85 -38.91 -67.30
CA MET A 1 3.46 -37.64 -67.74
C MET A 1 4.66 -37.33 -66.86
N LYS A 2 5.70 -36.73 -67.47
CA LYS A 2 7.12 -36.52 -67.07
C LYS A 2 7.37 -36.19 -65.58
N LYS A 3 8.25 -36.85 -64.80
CA LYS A 3 9.75 -36.99 -64.82
C LYS A 3 10.47 -35.62 -64.78
N ARG A 4 11.57 -35.33 -64.06
CA ARG A 4 12.62 -36.07 -63.29
C ARG A 4 13.53 -35.00 -62.61
N HIS A 5 14.06 -35.22 -61.39
CA HIS A 5 15.48 -35.53 -61.03
C HIS A 5 16.53 -34.45 -61.41
N LYS A 6 17.23 -33.80 -60.44
CA LYS A 6 18.45 -34.19 -59.67
C LYS A 6 19.78 -34.07 -60.46
N PHE A 7 20.84 -33.66 -59.73
CA PHE A 7 22.30 -33.88 -59.98
C PHE A 7 22.97 -32.93 -61.02
N MET A 8 24.26 -32.53 -60.99
CA MET A 8 25.49 -32.88 -60.24
C MET A 8 26.63 -31.88 -60.62
N MET A 9 27.63 -31.72 -59.73
CA MET A 9 29.10 -31.49 -59.89
C MET A 9 29.75 -30.73 -61.07
N ALA A 10 30.57 -29.74 -60.68
CA ALA A 10 32.03 -29.56 -60.90
C ALA A 10 32.72 -29.84 -62.26
N VAL A 11 33.71 -28.97 -62.59
CA VAL A 11 34.96 -29.12 -63.42
C VAL A 11 35.32 -27.71 -63.95
N LEU A 12 36.56 -27.22 -64.12
CA LEU A 12 37.93 -27.58 -63.73
C LEU A 12 38.87 -26.44 -64.20
N ALA A 13 40.00 -26.31 -63.49
CA ALA A 13 41.21 -25.51 -63.68
C ALA A 13 41.70 -25.13 -65.11
N LEU A 14 42.43 -23.99 -65.17
CA LEU A 14 43.56 -23.80 -66.10
C LEU A 14 44.74 -23.07 -65.42
N PHE A 15 45.86 -23.81 -65.39
CA PHE A 15 47.29 -23.55 -65.13
C PHE A 15 47.86 -22.12 -65.25
N PHE A 16 48.80 -21.74 -64.36
CA PHE A 16 50.28 -21.79 -64.58
C PHE A 16 51.08 -21.32 -63.33
N LEU A 17 52.19 -22.00 -63.03
CA LEU A 17 53.24 -21.74 -62.01
C LEU A 17 54.62 -21.65 -62.77
N PRO A 18 55.79 -21.40 -62.13
CA PRO A 18 56.35 -20.18 -61.53
C PRO A 18 57.77 -19.84 -62.10
N LEU A 19 58.42 -18.72 -61.73
CA LEU A 19 59.87 -18.67 -61.40
C LEU A 19 60.32 -17.31 -60.80
N ARG A 20 61.24 -17.38 -59.84
CA ARG A 20 61.92 -16.29 -59.13
C ARG A 20 63.04 -15.66 -59.97
N GLU A 21 63.32 -14.38 -59.74
CA GLU A 21 64.69 -13.84 -59.61
C GLU A 21 64.69 -12.51 -58.83
N ALA A 22 65.82 -12.20 -58.19
CA ALA A 22 65.95 -11.34 -57.02
C ALA A 22 66.54 -9.93 -57.29
N LEU A 23 66.03 -8.95 -56.52
CA LEU A 23 66.59 -7.70 -55.93
C LEU A 23 67.78 -6.95 -56.60
N PRO A 24 67.73 -5.59 -56.59
CA PRO A 24 68.33 -4.87 -55.45
C PRO A 24 67.53 -3.67 -54.90
N GLN A 25 67.87 -3.37 -53.63
CA GLN A 25 67.46 -2.30 -52.73
C GLN A 25 67.02 -0.97 -53.34
N ASP A 26 65.89 -0.45 -52.83
CA ASP A 26 65.85 0.93 -52.35
C ASP A 26 64.89 1.07 -51.16
N LYS A 27 65.48 1.48 -50.03
CA LYS A 27 64.91 2.06 -48.81
C LYS A 27 63.60 1.48 -48.27
N ALA A 28 63.75 0.48 -47.40
CA ALA A 28 62.82 0.29 -46.30
C ALA A 28 62.90 1.53 -45.39
N GLU A 29 61.95 2.45 -45.52
CA GLU A 29 61.63 3.35 -44.42
C GLU A 29 61.08 2.49 -43.30
N GLU A 30 61.95 2.24 -42.32
CA GLU A 30 61.58 1.94 -40.94
C GLU A 30 60.56 2.99 -40.51
N THR A 31 59.27 2.68 -40.71
CA THR A 31 58.22 3.41 -40.04
C THR A 31 58.29 2.95 -38.59
N TYR A 32 59.14 3.62 -37.83
CA TYR A 32 59.02 3.74 -36.41
C TYR A 32 57.54 3.99 -36.14
N SER A 33 56.86 3.00 -35.60
CA SER A 33 55.63 3.21 -34.86
C SER A 33 56.03 4.07 -33.67
N ILE A 34 56.09 5.39 -33.89
CA ILE A 34 56.11 6.36 -32.82
C ILE A 34 54.74 6.19 -32.16
N SER A 35 54.73 5.30 -31.18
CA SER A 35 53.73 5.27 -30.15
C SER A 35 53.90 6.59 -29.40
N LEU A 36 53.24 7.64 -29.89
CA LEU A 36 52.94 8.83 -29.10
C LEU A 36 51.92 8.40 -28.05
N VAL A 37 52.43 7.66 -27.08
CA VAL A 37 51.87 7.58 -25.76
C VAL A 37 52.05 8.98 -25.21
N GLN A 38 51.09 9.86 -25.49
CA GLN A 38 50.81 10.96 -24.58
C GLN A 38 50.08 10.32 -23.40
N THR A 39 50.81 9.55 -22.60
CA THR A 39 50.52 9.37 -21.18
C THR A 39 50.56 10.77 -20.63
N ALA A 40 49.41 11.45 -20.64
CA ALA A 40 49.10 12.33 -19.53
C ALA A 40 49.38 11.46 -18.30
N GLU A 41 50.40 11.83 -17.52
CA GLU A 41 50.67 11.24 -16.23
C GLU A 41 49.36 11.28 -15.46
N VAL A 42 48.66 10.14 -15.46
CA VAL A 42 47.48 9.97 -14.65
C VAL A 42 48.02 9.95 -13.23
N GLU A 43 47.81 11.06 -12.52
CA GLU A 43 48.22 11.24 -11.14
C GLU A 43 47.96 9.95 -10.33
N LYS A 44 48.93 9.55 -9.49
CA LYS A 44 48.86 8.32 -8.68
C LYS A 44 47.45 8.12 -8.08
N GLY A 45 46.73 7.10 -8.55
CA GLY A 45 45.41 6.70 -8.02
C GLY A 45 44.20 7.02 -8.91
N LYS A 46 44.40 7.58 -10.11
CA LYS A 46 43.34 7.79 -11.10
C LYS A 46 43.38 6.71 -12.20
N GLU A 47 42.21 6.27 -12.68
CA GLU A 47 42.07 5.23 -13.71
C GLU A 47 41.00 5.64 -14.74
N VAL A 48 41.02 5.08 -15.95
CA VAL A 48 40.00 5.38 -16.98
C VAL A 48 39.16 4.13 -17.23
N HIS A 49 37.84 4.23 -16.99
CA HIS A 49 36.88 3.15 -17.26
C HIS A 49 35.96 3.55 -18.42
N GLU A 50 35.66 2.59 -19.29
CA GLU A 50 34.69 2.77 -20.38
C GLU A 50 33.32 2.21 -19.96
N ILE A 51 32.30 3.08 -19.93
CA ILE A 51 30.94 2.74 -19.50
C ILE A 51 29.95 3.39 -20.47
N ASP A 52 29.08 2.59 -21.11
CA ASP A 52 28.04 3.02 -22.07
C ASP A 52 28.54 3.98 -23.17
N ASN A 53 29.61 3.60 -23.90
CA ASN A 53 30.26 4.43 -24.93
C ASN A 53 30.73 5.81 -24.41
N LYS A 54 31.09 5.90 -23.13
CA LYS A 54 31.68 7.09 -22.51
C LYS A 54 32.96 6.70 -21.78
N LYS A 55 34.02 7.48 -21.97
CA LYS A 55 35.25 7.35 -21.19
C LYS A 55 35.08 8.13 -19.89
N VAL A 56 35.22 7.44 -18.76
CA VAL A 56 35.06 7.96 -17.41
C VAL A 56 36.40 7.92 -16.70
N LEU A 57 36.97 9.08 -16.37
CA LEU A 57 38.11 9.18 -15.47
C LEU A 57 37.61 8.97 -14.03
N THR A 58 38.23 8.07 -13.29
CA THR A 58 37.88 7.69 -11.92
C THR A 58 39.07 7.85 -10.97
N GLU A 59 38.78 7.93 -9.67
CA GLU A 59 39.77 7.97 -8.59
C GLU A 59 39.35 7.00 -7.49
N ALA A 60 40.26 6.12 -7.05
CA ALA A 60 39.99 5.24 -5.91
C ALA A 60 40.27 5.98 -4.60
N TYR A 61 39.26 6.06 -3.72
CA TYR A 61 39.33 6.76 -2.45
C TYR A 61 38.93 5.84 -1.29
N THR A 62 39.71 5.85 -0.21
CA THR A 62 39.37 5.14 1.03
C THR A 62 38.71 6.13 1.99
N VAL A 63 37.45 5.86 2.33
CA VAL A 63 36.60 6.69 3.20
C VAL A 63 37.20 6.83 4.59
N LYS A 64 37.29 8.05 5.10
CA LYS A 64 37.74 8.38 6.45
C LYS A 64 36.55 8.66 7.38
N ARG A 65 36.82 8.65 8.69
CA ARG A 65 35.80 8.94 9.70
C ARG A 65 35.33 10.39 9.59
N GLY A 66 34.05 10.57 9.29
CA GLY A 66 33.40 11.89 9.12
C GLY A 66 33.17 12.29 7.66
N ASP A 67 33.64 11.49 6.70
CA ASP A 67 33.43 11.78 5.28
C ASP A 67 31.96 11.56 4.89
N HIS A 68 31.49 12.38 3.96
CA HIS A 68 30.22 12.20 3.26
C HIS A 68 30.42 12.40 1.75
N ILE A 69 29.68 11.66 0.92
CA ILE A 69 29.83 11.67 -0.55
C ILE A 69 29.71 13.08 -1.13
N TRP A 70 28.79 13.89 -0.59
CA TRP A 70 28.58 15.26 -1.04
C TRP A 70 29.76 16.20 -0.70
N GLN A 71 30.49 15.94 0.38
CA GLN A 71 31.75 16.64 0.69
C GLN A 71 32.80 16.32 -0.36
N LEU A 72 32.99 15.02 -0.63
CA LEU A 72 34.01 14.51 -1.54
C LEU A 72 33.77 15.02 -2.96
N PHE A 73 32.51 15.21 -3.36
CA PHE A 73 32.13 15.81 -4.64
C PHE A 73 32.36 17.32 -4.67
N ARG A 74 32.10 18.03 -3.56
CA ARG A 74 32.33 19.47 -3.43
C ARG A 74 33.83 19.79 -3.49
N GLU A 75 34.64 19.06 -2.74
CA GLU A 75 36.11 19.20 -2.71
C GLU A 75 36.75 18.93 -4.07
N ARG A 76 36.15 18.05 -4.87
CA ARG A 76 36.61 17.71 -6.24
C ARG A 76 35.97 18.56 -7.34
N GLY A 77 35.18 19.58 -6.98
CA GLY A 77 34.53 20.49 -7.93
C GLY A 77 33.51 19.81 -8.87
N LEU A 78 33.02 18.62 -8.50
CA LEU A 78 32.10 17.82 -9.32
C LEU A 78 30.66 18.33 -9.29
N LEU A 79 30.34 19.18 -8.31
CA LEU A 79 29.02 19.82 -8.16
C LEU A 79 28.84 21.03 -9.08
N THR A 80 29.93 21.60 -9.60
CA THR A 80 29.91 22.86 -10.38
C THR A 80 29.92 22.62 -11.89
N LYS A 81 30.30 21.42 -12.34
CA LYS A 81 30.46 21.09 -13.76
C LYS A 81 29.97 19.66 -14.06
N ARG A 82 28.68 19.50 -14.38
CA ARG A 82 28.03 18.47 -15.24
C ARG A 82 26.64 18.08 -14.73
N ASN A 83 25.89 17.39 -15.59
CA ASN A 83 24.62 16.73 -15.30
C ASN A 83 24.77 15.76 -14.11
N LEU A 84 24.38 16.23 -12.92
CA LEU A 84 24.45 15.51 -11.64
C LEU A 84 23.74 14.14 -11.69
N PRO A 85 22.55 13.99 -12.31
CA PRO A 85 21.95 12.69 -12.56
C PRO A 85 22.86 11.68 -13.26
N ALA A 86 23.60 12.11 -14.28
CA ALA A 86 24.53 11.24 -15.00
C ALA A 86 25.74 10.85 -14.16
N LEU A 87 26.25 11.76 -13.32
CA LEU A 87 27.34 11.50 -12.39
C LEU A 87 26.94 10.45 -11.34
N LEU A 88 25.75 10.60 -10.74
CA LEU A 88 25.23 9.69 -9.73
C LEU A 88 24.94 8.29 -10.30
N ALA A 89 24.43 8.21 -11.54
CA ALA A 89 24.23 6.94 -12.23
C ALA A 89 25.55 6.20 -12.45
N VAL A 90 26.62 6.92 -12.83
CA VAL A 90 27.96 6.34 -13.01
C VAL A 90 28.59 5.95 -11.67
N LEU A 91 28.44 6.76 -10.62
CA LEU A 91 28.92 6.46 -9.26
C LEU A 91 28.30 5.15 -8.73
N LYS A 92 26.97 5.00 -8.83
CA LYS A 92 26.25 3.79 -8.39
C LYS A 92 26.69 2.53 -9.15
N ARG A 93 27.03 2.67 -10.44
CA ARG A 93 27.50 1.56 -11.27
C ARG A 93 28.93 1.13 -10.95
N LEU A 94 29.81 2.10 -10.68
CA LEU A 94 31.20 1.84 -10.28
C LEU A 94 31.30 1.23 -8.88
N ASN A 95 30.34 1.53 -8.01
CA ASN A 95 30.34 1.09 -6.62
C ASN A 95 29.05 0.32 -6.30
N LYS A 96 28.97 -0.92 -6.77
CA LYS A 96 27.79 -1.79 -6.55
C LYS A 96 27.50 -2.06 -5.06
N SER A 97 28.47 -1.83 -4.17
CA SER A 97 28.31 -1.92 -2.72
C SER A 97 27.57 -0.73 -2.10
N LEU A 98 27.51 0.42 -2.79
CA LEU A 98 26.81 1.61 -2.31
C LEU A 98 25.31 1.49 -2.61
N THR A 99 24.59 0.74 -1.78
CA THR A 99 23.12 0.63 -1.81
C THR A 99 22.43 1.92 -1.37
N ASN A 100 23.08 2.71 -0.50
CA ASN A 100 22.64 4.04 -0.06
C ASN A 100 23.77 5.07 -0.32
N LEU A 101 23.43 6.18 -0.98
CA LEU A 101 24.39 7.27 -1.30
C LEU A 101 24.68 8.19 -0.11
N ASP A 102 23.87 8.10 0.95
CA ASP A 102 24.03 8.91 2.15
C ASP A 102 24.75 8.14 3.28
N LEU A 103 25.11 6.87 3.04
CA LEU A 103 25.76 6.00 4.01
C LEU A 103 27.06 5.42 3.44
N ILE A 104 28.20 5.92 3.92
CA ILE A 104 29.54 5.38 3.64
C ILE A 104 30.25 5.04 4.94
N HIS A 105 31.01 3.94 4.98
CA HIS A 105 31.68 3.49 6.19
C HIS A 105 33.18 3.83 6.19
N PRO A 106 33.77 4.28 7.32
CA PRO A 106 35.21 4.50 7.41
C PRO A 106 36.00 3.22 7.09
N GLY A 107 36.97 3.33 6.18
CA GLY A 107 37.78 2.21 5.66
C GLY A 107 37.25 1.61 4.34
N GLU A 108 36.05 2.00 3.90
CA GLU A 108 35.46 1.55 2.63
C GLU A 108 36.20 2.16 1.44
N LYS A 109 36.48 1.36 0.40
CA LYS A 109 37.10 1.83 -0.84
C LYS A 109 36.01 2.13 -1.87
N ILE A 110 35.91 3.40 -2.27
CA ILE A 110 34.95 3.88 -3.26
C ILE A 110 35.68 4.43 -4.49
N VAL A 111 35.11 4.21 -5.67
CA VAL A 111 35.62 4.69 -6.96
C VAL A 111 34.81 5.89 -7.40
N ILE A 112 35.41 7.07 -7.35
CA ILE A 112 34.75 8.35 -7.62
C ILE A 112 34.96 8.76 -9.08
N PRO A 113 33.90 8.97 -9.89
CA PRO A 113 34.03 9.46 -11.25
C PRO A 113 34.35 10.96 -11.27
N LEU A 114 35.50 11.34 -11.82
CA LEU A 114 35.98 12.73 -11.92
C LEU A 114 35.51 13.42 -13.21
N THR A 115 35.40 12.70 -14.33
CA THR A 115 35.05 13.29 -15.62
C THR A 115 34.44 12.24 -16.56
N ILE A 116 33.25 12.55 -17.12
CA ILE A 116 32.50 11.73 -18.08
C ILE A 116 32.50 12.42 -19.46
N SER A 117 33.27 11.93 -20.41
CA SER A 117 33.32 12.51 -21.77
C SER A 117 32.53 11.65 -22.77
N PRO A 118 31.58 12.24 -23.54
CA PRO A 118 30.87 11.51 -24.59
C PRO A 118 31.80 11.27 -25.79
N VAL A 119 31.66 10.11 -26.44
CA VAL A 119 32.23 9.89 -27.78
C VAL A 119 31.46 10.78 -28.78
N ALA A 120 32.19 11.47 -29.66
CA ALA A 120 31.68 12.59 -30.46
C ALA A 120 30.46 12.24 -31.33
N GLY A 121 29.46 13.15 -31.34
CA GLY A 121 28.41 13.24 -32.35
C GLY A 121 26.97 13.13 -31.84
N LEU A 122 26.35 14.26 -31.44
CA LEU A 122 24.91 14.63 -31.60
C LEU A 122 24.63 15.96 -30.84
N PRO A 123 23.71 16.84 -31.34
CA PRO A 123 23.65 18.26 -30.98
C PRO A 123 22.87 18.55 -29.69
N ARG A 124 23.25 19.63 -28.99
CA ARG A 124 22.53 20.22 -27.85
C ARG A 124 21.38 21.10 -28.35
N SER A 125 20.19 20.93 -27.76
CA SER A 125 19.11 21.92 -27.82
C SER A 125 19.21 22.82 -26.59
N THR A 126 19.57 24.09 -26.79
CA THR A 126 19.53 25.15 -25.78
C THR A 126 18.39 26.08 -26.14
N VAL A 127 17.33 26.09 -25.32
CA VAL A 127 16.35 27.18 -25.30
C VAL A 127 16.71 28.04 -24.11
N GLU A 128 17.38 29.17 -24.35
CA GLU A 128 17.59 30.23 -23.37
C GLU A 128 16.38 31.17 -23.42
N THR A 129 15.61 31.24 -22.32
CA THR A 129 14.53 32.22 -22.15
C THR A 129 15.14 33.56 -21.77
N MET A 130 15.09 34.52 -22.69
CA MET A 130 15.56 35.90 -22.50
C MET A 130 14.53 36.69 -21.69
N VAL A 131 14.91 37.20 -20.52
CA VAL A 131 14.08 38.11 -19.71
C VAL A 131 14.27 39.55 -20.24
N PRO A 132 13.20 40.36 -20.41
CA PRO A 132 13.28 41.66 -21.06
C PRO A 132 14.06 42.71 -20.25
N LEU A 133 14.69 43.67 -20.94
CA LEU A 133 15.54 44.74 -20.41
C LEU A 133 14.75 45.76 -19.53
N GLU A 134 13.42 45.71 -19.58
CA GLU A 134 12.49 46.64 -18.95
C GLU A 134 12.43 46.54 -17.41
N ALA A 135 12.98 45.47 -16.82
CA ALA A 135 12.99 45.25 -15.36
C ALA A 135 14.09 46.02 -14.59
N LEU A 136 14.87 46.88 -15.25
CA LEU A 136 16.02 47.57 -14.65
C LEU A 136 15.80 49.05 -14.31
N LYS A 137 14.59 49.59 -14.45
CA LYS A 137 14.35 51.04 -14.28
C LYS A 137 14.48 51.57 -12.86
N ASP A 138 14.51 50.70 -11.84
CA ASP A 138 14.49 51.11 -10.42
C ASP A 138 15.82 50.93 -9.66
N VAL A 139 16.93 50.64 -10.33
CA VAL A 139 18.26 50.56 -9.68
C VAL A 139 18.92 51.95 -9.67
N LYS A 140 19.15 52.52 -8.47
CA LYS A 140 19.98 53.73 -8.34
C LYS A 140 21.42 53.41 -8.75
N MET A 141 21.97 54.20 -9.67
CA MET A 141 23.29 53.98 -10.30
C MET A 141 24.26 55.09 -9.93
N GLU A 142 25.54 54.72 -9.75
CA GLU A 142 26.65 55.67 -9.64
C GLU A 142 27.67 55.44 -10.76
N ASN A 143 28.15 56.53 -11.37
CA ASN A 143 29.20 56.49 -12.39
C ASN A 143 30.56 56.69 -11.72
N TYR A 144 31.45 55.70 -11.80
CA TYR A 144 32.81 55.79 -11.28
C TYR A 144 33.83 55.89 -12.42
N THR A 145 34.78 56.82 -12.31
CA THR A 145 35.89 56.94 -13.27
C THR A 145 37.12 56.22 -12.74
N VAL A 146 37.60 55.22 -13.47
CA VAL A 146 38.72 54.35 -13.10
C VAL A 146 40.02 55.14 -12.99
N LYS A 147 40.74 55.00 -11.87
CA LYS A 147 42.05 55.62 -11.64
C LYS A 147 43.18 54.63 -11.89
N PRO A 148 44.42 55.10 -12.13
CA PRO A 148 45.58 54.21 -12.28
C PRO A 148 45.79 53.33 -11.04
N GLY A 149 45.81 52.00 -11.22
CA GLY A 149 45.99 51.02 -10.14
C GLY A 149 44.68 50.45 -9.55
N ASP A 150 43.52 50.84 -10.08
CA ASP A 150 42.22 50.30 -9.69
C ASP A 150 41.97 48.90 -10.29
N ALA A 151 41.34 48.04 -9.50
CA ALA A 151 40.67 46.83 -9.96
C ALA A 151 39.18 46.96 -9.63
N LEU A 152 38.29 46.55 -10.53
CA LEU A 152 36.85 46.83 -10.38
C LEU A 152 36.27 46.30 -9.06
N ILE A 153 36.69 45.10 -8.65
CA ILE A 153 36.33 44.49 -7.37
C ILE A 153 36.85 45.32 -6.18
N LYS A 154 38.07 45.84 -6.26
CA LYS A 154 38.67 46.69 -5.22
C LYS A 154 37.96 48.04 -5.13
N VAL A 155 37.55 48.60 -6.26
CA VAL A 155 36.75 49.84 -6.32
C VAL A 155 35.41 49.63 -5.63
N VAL A 156 34.65 48.58 -5.98
CA VAL A 156 33.36 48.28 -5.34
C VAL A 156 33.51 48.03 -3.83
N LYS A 157 34.53 47.25 -3.42
CA LYS A 157 34.82 46.98 -2.00
C LYS A 157 35.09 48.25 -1.22
N ASN A 158 35.89 49.16 -1.77
CA ASN A 158 36.26 50.41 -1.11
C ASN A 158 35.13 51.44 -1.11
N LEU A 159 34.32 51.50 -2.18
CA LEU A 159 33.22 52.46 -2.29
C LEU A 159 32.07 52.12 -1.33
N TYR A 160 31.81 50.82 -1.10
CA TYR A 160 30.66 50.32 -0.32
C TYR A 160 31.03 49.57 0.96
N ASN A 161 32.32 49.49 1.32
CA ASN A 161 32.85 48.89 2.55
C ASN A 161 32.42 47.42 2.79
N VAL A 162 32.49 46.60 1.74
CA VAL A 162 32.01 45.19 1.72
C VAL A 162 33.11 44.21 2.18
N PRO A 163 32.85 43.28 3.12
CA PRO A 163 33.80 42.26 3.56
C PRO A 163 34.19 41.27 2.44
N ASP A 164 35.37 40.65 2.55
CA ASP A 164 35.95 39.76 1.52
C ASP A 164 35.10 38.52 1.17
N GLN A 165 34.08 38.19 1.98
CA GLN A 165 33.23 36.99 1.85
C GLN A 165 31.84 37.21 1.21
N GLU A 166 31.46 38.44 0.82
CA GLU A 166 30.05 38.77 0.48
C GLU A 166 29.79 39.23 -0.97
N LEU A 167 30.75 39.10 -1.89
CA LEU A 167 30.49 39.36 -3.32
C LEU A 167 29.98 38.08 -4.00
N HIS A 168 28.67 37.92 -4.07
CA HIS A 168 28.00 36.79 -4.74
C HIS A 168 28.06 36.92 -6.28
N GLU A 169 28.07 35.77 -6.97
CA GLU A 169 28.08 35.66 -8.45
C GLU A 169 26.98 36.50 -9.12
N GLU A 170 25.82 36.64 -8.47
CA GLU A 170 24.69 37.46 -8.96
C GLU A 170 25.05 38.95 -9.12
N TYR A 171 25.90 39.50 -8.24
CA TYR A 171 26.36 40.88 -8.34
C TYR A 171 27.36 41.07 -9.48
N LEU A 172 28.21 40.08 -9.75
CA LEU A 172 29.13 40.09 -10.90
C LEU A 172 28.37 40.00 -12.23
N HIS A 173 27.31 39.19 -12.27
CA HIS A 173 26.40 39.12 -13.42
C HIS A 173 25.68 40.45 -13.68
N LEU A 174 25.23 41.14 -12.62
CA LEU A 174 24.63 42.47 -12.74
C LEU A 174 25.63 43.53 -13.23
N LEU A 175 26.86 43.52 -12.71
CA LEU A 175 27.94 44.41 -13.18
C LEU A 175 28.26 44.20 -14.65
N LYS A 176 28.34 42.95 -15.12
CA LYS A 176 28.56 42.62 -16.53
C LYS A 176 27.43 43.13 -17.42
N ARG A 177 26.19 43.02 -16.93
CA ARG A 177 25.00 43.47 -17.67
C ARG A 177 24.89 44.99 -17.76
N LEU A 178 25.34 45.71 -16.73
CA LEU A 178 25.32 47.19 -16.67
C LEU A 178 26.50 47.83 -17.42
N ASN A 179 27.55 47.06 -17.71
CA ASN A 179 28.72 47.51 -18.46
C ASN A 179 29.00 46.58 -19.65
N PRO A 180 28.07 46.49 -20.63
CA PRO A 180 28.23 45.60 -21.79
C PRO A 180 29.41 45.99 -22.68
N GLU A 181 29.94 47.21 -22.54
CA GLU A 181 31.13 47.70 -23.25
C GLU A 181 32.45 47.14 -22.68
N ILE A 182 32.41 46.41 -21.55
CA ILE A 182 33.57 45.78 -20.92
C ILE A 182 33.53 44.28 -21.23
N GLU A 183 34.37 43.82 -22.17
CA GLU A 183 34.44 42.41 -22.56
C GLU A 183 34.91 41.49 -21.41
N ASP A 184 35.90 41.96 -20.64
CA ASP A 184 36.41 41.28 -19.45
C ASP A 184 36.44 42.24 -18.26
N LEU A 185 35.68 41.90 -17.20
CA LEU A 185 35.58 42.69 -15.97
C LEU A 185 36.93 42.78 -15.20
N ASN A 186 37.90 41.94 -15.55
CA ASN A 186 39.24 41.97 -14.98
C ASN A 186 40.19 42.95 -15.71
N VAL A 187 39.77 43.54 -16.82
CA VAL A 187 40.58 44.46 -17.64
C VAL A 187 39.87 45.80 -17.76
N ILE A 188 40.35 46.80 -17.01
CA ILE A 188 39.83 48.18 -17.04
C ILE A 188 40.96 49.18 -17.26
N HIS A 189 40.66 50.29 -17.94
CA HIS A 189 41.66 51.31 -18.29
C HIS A 189 41.47 52.61 -17.48
N PRO A 190 42.56 53.30 -17.08
CA PRO A 190 42.45 54.59 -16.43
C PRO A 190 41.68 55.61 -17.28
N GLY A 191 40.71 56.30 -16.69
CA GLY A 191 39.81 57.24 -17.37
C GLY A 191 38.52 56.62 -17.91
N GLN A 192 38.37 55.29 -17.85
CA GLN A 192 37.15 54.59 -18.23
C GLN A 192 36.04 54.83 -17.21
N VAL A 193 34.82 55.13 -17.68
CA VAL A 193 33.65 55.31 -16.81
C VAL A 193 32.93 53.97 -16.68
N VAL A 194 32.77 53.48 -15.45
CA VAL A 194 32.08 52.23 -15.14
C VAL A 194 30.81 52.55 -14.34
N ARG A 195 29.71 51.91 -14.74
CA ARG A 195 28.41 52.04 -14.11
C ARG A 195 28.31 51.02 -12.98
N LEU A 196 28.28 51.50 -11.75
CA LEU A 196 28.17 50.66 -10.57
C LEU A 196 26.74 50.71 -10.03
N PRO A 197 26.07 49.56 -9.80
CA PRO A 197 24.85 49.54 -9.02
C PRO A 197 25.19 49.86 -7.56
N VAL A 198 24.37 50.70 -6.90
CA VAL A 198 24.56 50.99 -5.46
C VAL A 198 24.38 49.70 -4.67
N TYR A 199 25.42 49.29 -3.92
CA TYR A 199 25.35 48.13 -3.05
C TYR A 199 24.46 48.47 -1.84
N HIS A 200 23.25 47.90 -1.79
CA HIS A 200 22.36 47.99 -0.62
C HIS A 200 22.48 46.68 0.19
N PRO A 201 23.04 46.69 1.42
CA PRO A 201 23.08 45.52 2.29
C PRO A 201 21.71 45.05 2.81
N GLU A 202 20.59 45.59 2.27
CA GLU A 202 19.24 45.39 2.80
C GLU A 202 18.40 44.34 2.05
N LEU A 203 18.98 43.54 1.14
CA LEU A 203 18.29 42.37 0.59
C LEU A 203 18.54 41.07 1.36
N VAL A 204 19.41 41.05 2.38
CA VAL A 204 19.49 39.94 3.37
C VAL A 204 19.87 40.49 4.74
N ARG A 205 18.92 41.16 5.39
CA ARG A 205 18.74 41.30 6.86
C ARG A 205 17.67 42.36 7.09
N MET A 206 16.42 42.05 6.72
CA MET A 206 15.34 42.54 7.56
C MET A 206 15.55 41.88 8.92
N ARG A 207 16.14 42.62 9.86
CA ARG A 207 15.76 42.45 11.26
C ARG A 207 14.25 42.60 11.25
N ILE A 208 13.54 41.52 11.54
CA ILE A 208 12.27 41.61 12.24
C ILE A 208 12.57 42.61 13.37
N LYS A 209 12.09 43.85 13.25
CA LYS A 209 11.69 44.54 14.48
C LYS A 209 10.83 43.48 15.15
N PRO A 210 11.13 43.06 16.39
CA PRO A 210 10.11 42.33 17.11
C PRO A 210 8.95 43.32 17.18
N ASP A 211 8.01 43.24 16.23
CA ASP A 211 6.64 43.14 16.65
C ASP A 211 6.72 42.12 17.74
N LYS A 212 6.54 42.65 18.96
CA LYS A 212 6.35 41.89 20.18
C LYS A 212 5.69 40.59 19.70
N PRO A 213 6.35 39.42 19.85
CA PRO A 213 5.72 38.19 19.41
C PRO A 213 4.28 38.28 19.90
N PRO A 214 3.23 38.02 19.09
CA PRO A 214 1.97 37.69 19.71
C PRO A 214 2.39 36.66 20.72
N GLU A 215 2.29 37.02 22.00
CA GLU A 215 3.04 36.36 23.06
C GLU A 215 2.92 34.89 22.72
N SER A 216 4.05 34.27 22.37
CA SER A 216 4.10 32.83 22.54
C SER A 216 4.01 32.76 24.05
N THR A 217 2.77 32.79 24.54
CA THR A 217 2.35 31.91 25.59
C THR A 217 3.17 30.67 25.30
N GLY A 218 4.02 30.30 26.26
CA GLY A 218 4.58 28.97 26.32
C GLY A 218 3.42 27.99 26.54
N ASP A 219 2.43 28.05 25.66
CA ASP A 219 1.38 27.09 25.51
C ASP A 219 2.11 25.95 24.85
N VAL A 220 2.60 25.06 25.72
CA VAL A 220 2.32 23.65 25.57
C VAL A 220 1.19 23.50 24.54
N PRO A 221 1.42 22.89 23.37
CA PRO A 221 0.37 22.59 22.41
C PRO A 221 -0.87 22.21 23.20
N PRO A 222 -2.03 22.86 22.96
CA PRO A 222 -3.25 22.59 23.70
C PRO A 222 -3.34 21.08 23.87
N GLU A 223 -3.45 20.59 25.11
CA GLU A 223 -3.31 19.17 25.44
C GLU A 223 -4.14 18.29 24.48
N SER A 224 -5.24 18.84 23.96
CA SER A 224 -6.07 18.33 22.88
C SER A 224 -5.37 18.05 21.54
N LEU A 225 -4.51 18.93 21.01
CA LEU A 225 -3.80 18.72 19.73
C LEU A 225 -2.72 17.64 19.83
N ARG A 226 -2.03 17.57 20.98
CA ARG A 226 -1.09 16.47 21.26
C ARG A 226 -1.81 15.14 21.36
N ALA A 227 -2.91 15.10 22.11
CA ALA A 227 -3.76 13.91 22.20
C ALA A 227 -4.28 13.51 20.81
N LEU A 228 -4.76 14.45 20.00
CA LEU A 228 -5.21 14.20 18.63
C LEU A 228 -4.08 13.64 17.76
N SER A 229 -2.88 14.24 17.77
CA SER A 229 -1.74 13.72 17.02
C SER A 229 -1.35 12.31 17.45
N GLN A 230 -1.45 11.99 18.74
CA GLN A 230 -1.19 10.65 19.25
C GLN A 230 -2.26 9.65 18.78
N GLN A 231 -3.55 10.02 18.83
CA GLN A 231 -4.64 9.21 18.31
C GLN A 231 -4.47 8.91 16.82
N LEU A 232 -4.10 9.92 16.02
CA LEU A 232 -3.81 9.75 14.59
C LEU A 232 -2.64 8.79 14.36
N MET A 233 -1.54 8.98 15.10
CA MET A 233 -0.39 8.08 15.03
C MET A 233 -0.79 6.63 15.31
N GLU A 234 -1.55 6.38 16.38
CA GLU A 234 -2.01 5.04 16.77
C GLU A 234 -2.90 4.43 15.67
N ILE A 235 -3.87 5.18 15.15
CA ILE A 235 -4.80 4.71 14.11
C ILE A 235 -4.05 4.40 12.81
N PHE A 236 -3.19 5.29 12.31
CA PHE A 236 -2.44 5.04 11.08
C PHE A 236 -1.43 3.90 11.23
N SER A 237 -0.83 3.74 12.42
CA SER A 237 0.00 2.56 12.73
C SER A 237 -0.83 1.27 12.69
N LEU A 238 -2.06 1.29 13.21
CA LEU A 238 -3.00 0.17 13.10
C LEU A 238 -3.42 -0.10 11.66
N LEU A 239 -3.49 0.92 10.79
CA LEU A 239 -3.71 0.75 9.35
C LEU A 239 -2.49 0.13 8.63
N GLY A 240 -1.32 0.08 9.30
CA GLY A 240 -0.07 -0.42 8.73
C GLY A 240 0.75 0.64 8.00
N GLU A 241 0.45 1.91 8.22
CA GLU A 241 1.19 3.05 7.66
C GLU A 241 2.21 3.56 8.68
N GLU A 242 3.26 4.25 8.20
CA GLU A 242 4.30 4.78 9.07
C GLU A 242 4.02 6.26 9.40
N TRP A 243 3.99 6.58 10.71
CA TRP A 243 3.83 7.95 11.20
C TRP A 243 5.13 8.45 11.83
N VAL A 244 5.72 9.49 11.25
CA VAL A 244 6.96 10.12 11.72
C VAL A 244 6.63 11.41 12.47
N HIS A 245 6.91 11.44 13.77
CA HIS A 245 6.60 12.60 14.64
C HIS A 245 7.81 13.15 15.43
N THR A 246 9.03 12.72 15.09
CA THR A 246 10.27 13.18 15.73
C THR A 246 11.36 13.47 14.71
N GLY A 247 12.28 14.37 15.05
CA GLY A 247 13.39 14.79 14.19
C GLY A 247 13.04 15.93 13.24
N GLU A 248 13.94 16.18 12.29
CA GLU A 248 13.76 17.16 11.21
C GLU A 248 13.68 16.45 9.86
N HIS A 249 12.69 16.84 9.06
CA HIS A 249 12.50 16.33 7.72
C HIS A 249 12.90 17.37 6.69
N PHE A 250 13.81 16.99 5.80
CA PHE A 250 14.35 17.87 4.77
C PHE A 250 13.71 17.56 3.41
N ILE A 251 12.99 18.54 2.86
CA ILE A 251 12.38 18.45 1.52
C ILE A 251 13.21 19.31 0.55
N PRO A 252 13.94 18.71 -0.40
CA PRO A 252 14.70 19.47 -1.39
C PRO A 252 13.75 20.15 -2.40
N LEU A 253 14.06 21.35 -2.85
CA LEU A 253 13.28 22.05 -3.89
C LEU A 253 13.93 21.95 -5.26
N GLN A 254 13.12 21.85 -6.32
CA GLN A 254 13.63 21.75 -7.71
C GLN A 254 14.40 23.01 -8.15
N SER A 255 14.08 24.17 -7.57
CA SER A 255 14.75 25.45 -7.83
C SER A 255 16.13 25.59 -7.16
N GLY A 256 16.57 24.58 -6.39
CA GLY A 256 17.77 24.68 -5.55
C GLY A 256 17.43 25.35 -4.22
N GLY A 257 17.39 24.56 -3.15
CA GLY A 257 17.00 24.96 -1.81
C GLY A 257 16.47 23.76 -1.02
N GLN A 258 16.27 23.91 0.28
CA GLN A 258 15.66 22.89 1.13
C GLN A 258 14.68 23.53 2.10
N ILE A 259 13.58 22.83 2.35
CA ILE A 259 12.65 23.13 3.44
C ILE A 259 12.95 22.15 4.56
N SER A 260 13.19 22.65 5.78
CA SER A 260 13.26 21.82 6.98
C SER A 260 11.96 21.94 7.73
N LEU A 261 11.31 20.81 8.01
CA LEU A 261 10.09 20.71 8.80
C LEU A 261 10.41 19.91 10.07
N LYS A 262 10.06 20.45 11.24
CA LYS A 262 10.17 19.70 12.49
C LYS A 262 8.99 18.74 12.61
N ALA A 263 9.27 17.45 12.76
CA ALA A 263 8.24 16.42 12.73
C ALA A 263 7.33 16.43 13.99
N ASP A 264 7.70 17.18 15.04
CA ASP A 264 6.83 17.39 16.21
C ASP A 264 5.65 18.34 15.91
N SER A 265 5.83 19.26 14.96
CA SER A 265 4.86 20.26 14.53
C SER A 265 4.22 19.90 13.19
N PHE A 266 5.01 19.22 12.34
CA PHE A 266 4.64 18.77 11.00
C PHE A 266 4.90 17.26 10.85
N PRO A 267 4.21 16.39 11.60
CA PRO A 267 4.36 14.96 11.44
C PRO A 267 4.04 14.49 10.02
N ILE A 268 4.68 13.41 9.62
CA ILE A 268 4.65 12.90 8.25
C ILE A 268 4.11 11.48 8.26
N LEU A 269 2.99 11.29 7.57
CA LEU A 269 2.43 9.98 7.28
C LEU A 269 3.03 9.45 5.97
N ASN A 270 3.87 8.42 6.07
CA ASN A 270 4.44 7.69 4.96
C ASN A 270 3.53 6.50 4.61
N LEU A 271 2.91 6.56 3.44
CA LEU A 271 2.01 5.51 2.98
C LEU A 271 2.78 4.41 2.23
N ALA A 272 2.32 3.17 2.32
CA ALA A 272 2.87 2.05 1.56
C ALA A 272 2.83 2.26 0.03
N SER A 273 1.96 3.14 -0.45
CA SER A 273 1.89 3.58 -1.86
C SER A 273 3.07 4.47 -2.30
N GLY A 274 3.92 4.92 -1.37
CA GLY A 274 5.00 5.88 -1.61
C GLY A 274 4.58 7.35 -1.52
N ARG A 275 3.28 7.61 -1.28
CA ARG A 275 2.75 8.95 -1.00
C ARG A 275 3.06 9.35 0.44
N ARG A 276 3.32 10.65 0.64
CA ARG A 276 3.63 11.25 1.94
C ARG A 276 2.65 12.37 2.24
N ILE A 277 2.08 12.37 3.43
CA ILE A 277 1.15 13.42 3.88
C ILE A 277 1.80 14.14 5.05
N VAL A 278 2.07 15.43 4.89
CA VAL A 278 2.52 16.31 5.97
C VAL A 278 1.28 16.84 6.68
N VAL A 279 1.19 16.60 7.97
CA VAL A 279 0.08 17.06 8.82
C VAL A 279 0.54 18.30 9.57
N ASP A 280 0.05 19.47 9.16
CA ASP A 280 0.30 20.73 9.84
C ASP A 280 -0.64 20.87 11.04
N LEU A 281 -0.14 20.48 12.22
CA LEU A 281 -0.93 20.39 13.46
C LEU A 281 -1.42 21.75 13.96
N HIS A 282 -0.71 22.82 13.62
CA HIS A 282 -0.92 24.16 14.16
C HIS A 282 -1.46 25.16 13.14
N ASN A 283 -1.60 24.74 11.87
CA ASN A 283 -1.90 25.60 10.73
C ASN A 283 -0.84 26.71 10.55
N ASP A 284 0.42 26.37 10.82
CA ASP A 284 1.55 27.31 10.79
C ASP A 284 2.26 27.32 9.44
N LEU A 285 2.02 26.34 8.56
CA LEU A 285 2.64 26.27 7.24
C LEU A 285 1.89 27.18 6.26
N PRO A 286 2.51 28.25 5.71
CA PRO A 286 1.84 29.14 4.77
C PRO A 286 1.38 28.41 3.51
N GLU A 287 0.21 28.75 2.98
CA GLU A 287 -0.39 28.09 1.80
C GLU A 287 0.54 28.08 0.58
N LYS A 288 1.23 29.20 0.32
CA LYS A 288 2.26 29.28 -0.74
C LYS A 288 3.38 28.24 -0.57
N MET A 289 3.75 27.91 0.66
CA MET A 289 4.76 26.88 0.93
C MET A 289 4.22 25.48 0.70
N ALA A 290 2.96 25.22 1.09
CA ALA A 290 2.29 23.96 0.81
C ALA A 290 2.17 23.70 -0.71
N GLU A 291 1.83 24.75 -1.48
CA GLU A 291 1.82 24.71 -2.95
C GLU A 291 3.20 24.38 -3.52
N LEU A 292 4.25 25.07 -3.05
CA LEU A 292 5.63 24.83 -3.50
C LEU A 292 6.10 23.40 -3.22
N ILE A 293 5.77 22.83 -2.05
CA ILE A 293 6.10 21.45 -1.71
C ILE A 293 5.38 20.48 -2.63
N SER A 294 4.07 20.66 -2.81
CA SER A 294 3.22 19.79 -3.64
C SER A 294 3.56 19.87 -5.12
N SER A 295 3.97 21.04 -5.62
CA SER A 295 4.39 21.23 -7.02
C SER A 295 5.79 20.67 -7.29
N SER A 296 6.67 20.70 -6.29
CA SER A 296 8.03 20.18 -6.41
C SER A 296 8.06 18.64 -6.36
N TRP A 297 7.11 18.02 -5.64
CA TRP A 297 7.04 16.58 -5.45
C TRP A 297 5.60 16.06 -5.55
N GLU A 298 5.31 15.33 -6.64
CA GLU A 298 3.97 14.79 -6.90
C GLU A 298 3.45 13.85 -5.82
N ASN A 299 4.33 13.25 -5.02
CA ASN A 299 3.98 12.31 -3.95
C ASN A 299 3.75 12.97 -2.59
N TYR A 300 3.97 14.28 -2.43
CA TYR A 300 3.66 14.99 -1.19
C TYR A 300 2.25 15.59 -1.23
N ARG A 301 1.55 15.49 -0.11
CA ARG A 301 0.32 16.24 0.17
C ARG A 301 0.44 16.89 1.53
N ILE A 302 -0.27 17.99 1.72
CA ILE A 302 -0.31 18.73 2.98
C ILE A 302 -1.77 18.75 3.44
N VAL A 303 -1.97 18.57 4.75
CA VAL A 303 -3.25 18.79 5.42
C VAL A 303 -3.03 19.77 6.56
N HIS A 304 -3.89 20.79 6.63
CA HIS A 304 -3.86 21.78 7.71
C HIS A 304 -4.96 21.46 8.72
N LEU A 305 -4.61 21.43 10.01
CA LEU A 305 -5.58 21.23 11.09
C LEU A 305 -6.09 22.58 11.61
N GLU A 306 -7.41 22.68 11.79
CA GLU A 306 -8.05 23.90 12.26
C GLU A 306 -8.39 23.84 13.75
N LYS A 307 -8.49 25.00 14.40
CA LYS A 307 -8.95 25.09 15.80
C LYS A 307 -10.42 24.68 15.88
N GLY A 308 -10.68 23.48 16.38
CA GLY A 308 -12.02 22.88 16.48
C GLY A 308 -12.18 21.58 15.71
N ASP A 309 -11.16 21.18 14.94
CA ASP A 309 -11.12 19.86 14.31
C ASP A 309 -11.21 18.73 15.35
N ASP A 310 -12.11 17.78 15.11
CA ASP A 310 -12.24 16.55 15.88
C ASP A 310 -11.54 15.37 15.16
N LEU A 311 -11.33 14.26 15.88
CA LEU A 311 -10.62 13.10 15.33
C LEU A 311 -11.23 12.60 14.01
N ARG A 312 -12.56 12.56 13.91
CA ARG A 312 -13.24 12.05 12.72
C ARG A 312 -13.06 12.97 11.52
N GLY A 313 -13.25 14.27 11.72
CA GLY A 313 -13.04 15.27 10.68
C GLY A 313 -11.62 15.27 10.16
N VAL A 314 -10.62 15.13 11.05
CA VAL A 314 -9.21 15.05 10.63
C VAL A 314 -8.91 13.76 9.89
N LEU A 315 -9.43 12.62 10.34
CA LEU A 315 -9.28 11.36 9.61
C LEU A 315 -9.92 11.44 8.23
N ASP A 316 -11.12 12.01 8.09
CA ASP A 316 -11.74 12.22 6.78
C ASP A 316 -10.87 13.07 5.86
N LYS A 317 -10.30 14.17 6.38
CA LYS A 317 -9.36 15.02 5.63
C LYS A 317 -8.14 14.21 5.18
N ILE A 318 -7.47 13.50 6.09
CA ILE A 318 -6.24 12.74 5.76
C ILE A 318 -6.53 11.58 4.80
N LEU A 319 -7.55 10.76 5.08
CA LEU A 319 -7.91 9.59 4.27
C LEU A 319 -8.25 9.97 2.83
N SER A 320 -8.86 11.15 2.62
CA SER A 320 -9.13 11.66 1.26
C SER A 320 -7.85 11.93 0.45
N LEU A 321 -6.73 12.21 1.12
CA LEU A 321 -5.43 12.47 0.49
C LEU A 321 -4.60 11.19 0.30
N CYS A 322 -4.91 10.12 1.04
CA CYS A 322 -4.18 8.84 0.99
C CYS A 322 -4.25 8.16 -0.37
N ASN A 323 -5.31 8.40 -1.15
CA ASN A 323 -5.52 7.80 -2.48
C ASN A 323 -5.45 6.26 -2.44
N TYR A 324 -6.16 5.71 -1.47
CA TYR A 324 -6.51 4.29 -1.44
C TYR A 324 -7.39 3.94 -2.63
N HIS A 325 -7.38 2.67 -3.04
CA HIS A 325 -8.17 2.19 -4.18
C HIS A 325 -9.66 2.43 -3.98
N ASN A 326 -10.17 2.22 -2.76
CA ASN A 326 -11.53 2.59 -2.41
C ASN A 326 -11.67 2.88 -0.92
N ILE A 327 -12.58 3.79 -0.56
CA ILE A 327 -12.92 4.16 0.82
C ILE A 327 -14.43 4.27 0.89
N TYR A 328 -15.08 3.38 1.64
CA TYR A 328 -16.50 3.46 1.96
C TYR A 328 -16.63 4.25 3.26
N ARG A 329 -17.55 5.22 3.30
CA ARG A 329 -17.78 6.08 4.46
C ARG A 329 -18.89 5.55 5.36
N SER A 330 -19.08 6.19 6.51
CA SER A 330 -20.15 5.86 7.45
C SER A 330 -21.51 5.73 6.77
N GLY A 331 -22.16 4.57 6.97
CA GLY A 331 -23.45 4.23 6.37
C GLY A 331 -23.38 3.59 4.97
N GLU A 332 -22.24 3.63 4.29
CA GLU A 332 -22.06 2.96 2.99
C GLU A 332 -21.71 1.47 3.21
N PRO A 333 -22.54 0.54 2.70
CA PRO A 333 -22.30 -0.88 2.93
C PRO A 333 -21.27 -1.45 1.95
N LEU A 334 -20.37 -2.28 2.46
CA LEU A 334 -19.63 -3.26 1.66
C LEU A 334 -20.35 -4.61 1.74
N GLU A 335 -20.76 -5.11 0.58
CA GLU A 335 -21.38 -6.43 0.45
C GLU A 335 -20.39 -7.42 -0.19
N LEU A 336 -20.21 -8.56 0.46
CA LEU A 336 -19.45 -9.69 -0.06
C LEU A 336 -20.41 -10.87 -0.23
N GLY A 337 -20.43 -11.42 -1.45
CA GLY A 337 -21.16 -12.65 -1.75
C GLY A 337 -20.42 -13.89 -1.25
N GLY A 338 -20.93 -15.06 -1.64
CA GLY A 338 -20.44 -16.36 -1.19
C GLY A 338 -21.55 -17.15 -0.49
N ASP A 339 -21.19 -18.30 0.07
CA ASP A 339 -22.15 -19.18 0.75
C ASP A 339 -22.74 -18.54 2.01
N ILE A 340 -21.99 -17.64 2.64
CA ILE A 340 -22.42 -16.81 3.77
C ILE A 340 -22.30 -15.34 3.36
N PRO A 341 -23.35 -14.75 2.75
CA PRO A 341 -23.35 -13.34 2.40
C PRO A 341 -23.07 -12.44 3.60
N LEU A 342 -22.13 -11.52 3.42
CA LEU A 342 -21.67 -10.59 4.43
C LEU A 342 -22.02 -9.16 3.98
N ARG A 343 -22.70 -8.40 4.84
CA ARG A 343 -22.91 -6.97 4.65
C ARG A 343 -22.31 -6.22 5.83
N MET A 344 -21.37 -5.34 5.55
CA MET A 344 -20.64 -4.58 6.58
C MET A 344 -20.80 -3.08 6.37
N THR A 345 -20.90 -2.36 7.47
CA THR A 345 -20.88 -0.90 7.56
C THR A 345 -19.97 -0.53 8.72
N ALA A 346 -19.17 0.51 8.56
CA ALA A 346 -18.20 0.98 9.55
C ALA A 346 -18.03 2.49 9.40
N ASP A 347 -17.22 3.12 10.25
CA ASP A 347 -16.89 4.54 10.04
C ASP A 347 -16.11 4.72 8.74
N TRP A 348 -15.14 3.84 8.49
CA TRP A 348 -14.51 3.69 7.18
C TRP A 348 -14.28 2.22 6.84
N ILE A 349 -14.46 1.86 5.57
CA ILE A 349 -13.97 0.61 5.02
C ILE A 349 -12.94 0.95 3.94
N ILE A 350 -11.68 0.64 4.20
CA ILE A 350 -10.56 1.02 3.35
C ILE A 350 -10.11 -0.19 2.55
N LYS A 351 -10.00 -0.03 1.23
CA LYS A 351 -9.30 -0.96 0.34
C LYS A 351 -8.02 -0.26 -0.12
N PRO A 352 -6.86 -0.55 0.50
CA PRO A 352 -5.59 0.05 0.10
C PRO A 352 -5.26 -0.31 -1.34
N SER A 353 -4.45 0.55 -1.96
CA SER A 353 -3.89 0.28 -3.29
C SER A 353 -2.86 -0.84 -3.15
N ALA A 354 -3.03 -1.95 -3.90
CA ALA A 354 -2.10 -3.07 -3.83
C ALA A 354 -0.68 -2.61 -4.19
N GLY A 355 0.29 -2.91 -3.31
CA GLY A 355 1.70 -2.74 -3.64
C GLY A 355 2.12 -3.71 -4.76
N PRO A 356 3.23 -3.44 -5.48
CA PRO A 356 3.71 -4.29 -6.57
C PRO A 356 4.01 -5.75 -6.18
N SER A 357 3.99 -6.08 -4.88
CA SER A 357 4.39 -7.37 -4.31
C SER A 357 3.25 -8.12 -3.59
N GLU A 358 2.07 -7.54 -3.39
CA GLU A 358 0.96 -8.19 -2.67
C GLU A 358 -0.19 -8.55 -3.60
N GLY A 359 -0.37 -9.85 -3.87
CA GLY A 359 -1.32 -10.39 -4.83
C GLY A 359 -2.81 -10.30 -4.46
N LYS A 360 -3.18 -9.65 -3.34
CA LYS A 360 -4.57 -9.41 -2.95
C LYS A 360 -4.71 -8.10 -2.17
N SER A 361 -5.72 -7.30 -2.52
CA SER A 361 -6.07 -6.09 -1.78
C SER A 361 -6.72 -6.47 -0.44
N LYS A 362 -6.00 -6.27 0.67
CA LYS A 362 -6.54 -6.41 2.03
C LYS A 362 -7.68 -5.40 2.22
N THR A 363 -8.78 -5.79 2.86
CA THR A 363 -9.83 -4.83 3.25
C THR A 363 -9.66 -4.50 4.72
N ILE A 364 -9.77 -3.22 5.10
CA ILE A 364 -9.62 -2.78 6.49
C ILE A 364 -10.91 -2.10 6.94
N LEU A 365 -11.52 -2.57 8.02
CA LEU A 365 -12.64 -1.91 8.69
C LEU A 365 -12.12 -1.04 9.81
N VAL A 366 -12.49 0.23 9.82
CA VAL A 366 -12.15 1.18 10.88
C VAL A 366 -13.42 1.54 11.64
N MET A 367 -13.40 1.26 12.93
CA MET A 367 -14.50 1.53 13.86
C MET A 367 -13.96 2.37 15.00
N ILE A 368 -14.43 3.61 15.12
CA ILE A 368 -14.11 4.51 16.22
C ILE A 368 -15.34 4.54 17.12
N GLU A 369 -15.38 3.80 18.22
CA GLU A 369 -16.41 3.94 19.25
C GLU A 369 -16.08 3.15 20.52
N ASP A 370 -16.33 3.78 21.66
CA ASP A 370 -15.96 3.26 22.97
C ASP A 370 -16.99 2.30 23.57
N SER A 371 -18.18 2.19 22.97
CA SER A 371 -19.21 1.33 23.55
C SER A 371 -18.82 -0.14 23.43
N PRO A 372 -18.61 -0.88 24.55
CA PRO A 372 -18.29 -2.30 24.50
C PRO A 372 -19.35 -3.13 23.77
N ALA A 373 -20.60 -2.64 23.73
CA ALA A 373 -21.72 -3.27 23.02
C ALA A 373 -21.59 -3.21 21.48
N LEU A 374 -20.73 -2.33 20.96
CA LEU A 374 -20.47 -2.17 19.52
C LEU A 374 -19.18 -2.83 19.07
N ARG A 375 -18.39 -3.41 20.00
CA ARG A 375 -17.16 -4.11 19.66
C ARG A 375 -17.43 -5.43 18.95
N ILE A 376 -16.57 -5.76 18.00
CA ILE A 376 -16.64 -6.99 17.23
C ILE A 376 -16.13 -8.14 18.13
N PRO A 377 -16.94 -9.19 18.37
CA PRO A 377 -16.51 -10.34 19.15
C PRO A 377 -15.27 -11.01 18.53
N PRO A 378 -14.31 -11.51 19.33
CA PRO A 378 -13.08 -12.13 18.82
C PRO A 378 -13.32 -13.23 17.77
N PRO A 379 -14.29 -14.17 17.94
CA PRO A 379 -14.54 -15.17 16.90
C PRO A 379 -14.90 -14.54 15.54
N ILE A 380 -15.62 -13.42 15.52
CA ILE A 380 -15.95 -12.74 14.27
C ILE A 380 -14.72 -12.04 13.68
N LYS A 381 -13.84 -11.46 14.50
CA LYS A 381 -12.57 -10.89 14.01
C LYS A 381 -11.73 -11.97 13.33
N ASP A 382 -11.55 -13.11 13.98
CA ASP A 382 -10.81 -14.24 13.44
C ASP A 382 -11.43 -14.73 12.12
N PHE A 383 -12.76 -14.79 12.04
CA PHE A 383 -13.47 -15.15 10.80
C PHE A 383 -13.20 -14.14 9.68
N LEU A 384 -13.27 -12.84 9.96
CA LEU A 384 -13.00 -11.78 8.98
C LEU A 384 -11.55 -11.84 8.48
N GLU A 385 -10.59 -12.14 9.36
CA GLU A 385 -9.18 -12.30 8.97
C GLU A 385 -8.99 -13.44 7.95
N THR A 386 -9.76 -14.54 8.05
CA THR A 386 -9.72 -15.61 7.04
C THR A 386 -10.20 -15.16 5.65
N LEU A 387 -10.94 -14.05 5.59
CA LEU A 387 -11.43 -13.42 4.36
C LEU A 387 -10.52 -12.29 3.85
N ASP A 388 -9.30 -12.15 4.38
CA ASP A 388 -8.38 -11.04 4.11
C ASP A 388 -8.96 -9.66 4.54
N ILE A 389 -9.83 -9.67 5.57
CA ILE A 389 -10.48 -8.49 6.14
C ILE A 389 -9.92 -8.23 7.55
N ARG A 390 -9.19 -7.14 7.71
CA ARG A 390 -8.63 -6.71 9.00
C ARG A 390 -9.59 -5.73 9.69
N THR A 391 -9.73 -5.83 11.01
CA THR A 391 -10.51 -4.89 11.82
C THR A 391 -9.60 -4.00 12.66
N VAL A 392 -9.84 -2.69 12.62
CA VAL A 392 -9.19 -1.68 13.45
C VAL A 392 -10.27 -1.02 14.31
N GLU A 393 -10.23 -1.29 15.61
CA GLU A 393 -11.11 -0.68 16.60
C GLU A 393 -10.33 0.32 17.43
N TYR A 394 -10.82 1.56 17.51
CA TYR A 394 -10.21 2.64 18.29
C TYR A 394 -11.18 3.24 19.31
N PRO A 395 -10.76 3.42 20.57
CA PRO A 395 -9.49 2.98 21.13
C PRO A 395 -9.39 1.44 21.22
N PRO A 396 -8.17 0.88 21.21
CA PRO A 396 -7.97 -0.56 21.31
C PRO A 396 -8.64 -1.07 22.58
N GLY A 397 -9.29 -2.24 22.48
CA GLY A 397 -9.97 -2.85 23.62
C GLY A 397 -8.96 -3.53 24.54
N ASP A 398 -9.32 -3.67 25.82
CA ASP A 398 -8.59 -4.55 26.72
C ASP A 398 -8.65 -5.98 26.17
N GLU A 399 -7.50 -6.50 25.75
CA GLU A 399 -7.32 -7.90 25.29
C GLU A 399 -7.63 -8.94 26.39
N MET A 400 -7.93 -8.48 27.62
CA MET A 400 -8.05 -9.30 28.83
C MET A 400 -9.36 -10.10 28.97
N ILE A 401 -10.39 -9.83 28.17
CA ILE A 401 -11.58 -10.69 28.16
C ILE A 401 -11.52 -11.62 26.95
N THR A 402 -10.52 -12.50 26.94
CA THR A 402 -10.65 -13.77 26.25
C THR A 402 -11.75 -14.53 26.98
N VAL A 403 -13.01 -14.29 26.60
CA VAL A 403 -14.06 -15.26 26.88
C VAL A 403 -13.54 -16.53 26.21
N GLU A 404 -13.05 -17.48 27.02
CA GLU A 404 -12.63 -18.78 26.52
C GLU A 404 -13.68 -19.22 25.51
N ALA A 405 -13.26 -19.34 24.25
CA ALA A 405 -14.15 -19.75 23.18
C ALA A 405 -14.69 -21.11 23.60
N ARG A 406 -15.91 -21.14 24.15
CA ARG A 406 -16.61 -22.38 24.43
C ARG A 406 -16.59 -23.13 23.11
N LYS A 407 -15.95 -24.30 23.10
CA LYS A 407 -15.98 -25.16 21.92
C LYS A 407 -17.44 -25.28 21.49
N PRO A 408 -17.78 -24.93 20.25
CA PRO A 408 -19.16 -24.96 19.82
C PRO A 408 -19.71 -26.38 19.99
N ASP A 409 -20.89 -26.50 20.60
CA ASP A 409 -21.62 -27.77 20.66
C ASP A 409 -22.22 -28.00 19.27
N ILE A 410 -21.43 -28.59 18.38
CA ILE A 410 -21.83 -28.94 17.02
C ILE A 410 -22.37 -30.37 17.04
N LEU A 411 -23.68 -30.49 16.87
CA LEU A 411 -24.36 -31.74 16.64
C LEU A 411 -24.16 -32.15 15.19
N LYS A 412 -23.82 -33.42 14.98
CA LYS A 412 -23.69 -34.01 13.66
C LYS A 412 -24.68 -35.17 13.56
N ALA A 413 -25.51 -35.14 12.53
CA ALA A 413 -26.24 -36.34 12.13
C ALA A 413 -25.25 -37.37 11.56
N GLY A 414 -25.61 -38.65 11.64
CA GLY A 414 -24.91 -39.69 10.89
C GLY A 414 -25.02 -39.46 9.37
N PRO A 415 -24.26 -40.21 8.57
CA PRO A 415 -24.15 -39.98 7.13
C PRO A 415 -25.45 -40.27 6.36
N GLU A 416 -26.40 -41.01 6.93
CA GLU A 416 -27.63 -41.41 6.24
C GLU A 416 -28.88 -40.69 6.75
N SER A 417 -29.91 -40.60 5.90
CA SER A 417 -31.21 -39.98 6.23
C SER A 417 -31.87 -40.52 7.51
N PRO A 418 -31.83 -41.84 7.82
CA PRO A 418 -32.37 -42.35 9.09
C PRO A 418 -31.68 -41.75 10.31
N ASP A 419 -30.37 -41.48 10.25
CA ASP A 419 -29.62 -40.94 11.38
C ASP A 419 -30.03 -39.48 11.66
N LEU A 420 -30.31 -38.70 10.61
CA LEU A 420 -30.83 -37.35 10.73
C LEU A 420 -32.24 -37.34 11.36
N VAL A 421 -33.13 -38.22 10.89
CA VAL A 421 -34.49 -38.35 11.44
C VAL A 421 -34.43 -38.77 12.91
N GLU A 422 -33.59 -39.76 13.24
CA GLU A 422 -33.40 -40.23 14.60
C GLU A 422 -32.88 -39.11 15.53
N LEU A 423 -31.85 -38.38 15.10
CA LEU A 423 -31.31 -37.25 15.86
C LEU A 423 -32.38 -36.17 16.09
N LEU A 424 -33.17 -35.86 15.07
CA LEU A 424 -34.24 -34.87 15.16
C LEU A 424 -35.35 -35.29 16.14
N LEU A 425 -35.80 -36.55 16.08
CA LEU A 425 -36.80 -37.08 17.00
C LEU A 425 -36.30 -37.01 18.45
N ASN A 426 -35.04 -37.36 18.67
CA ASN A 426 -34.40 -37.25 19.99
C ASN A 426 -34.31 -35.79 20.47
N LEU A 427 -33.96 -34.84 19.60
CA LEU A 427 -33.87 -33.41 19.96
C LEU A 427 -35.23 -32.83 20.36
N VAL A 428 -36.27 -33.14 19.58
CA VAL A 428 -37.65 -32.69 19.84
C VAL A 428 -38.28 -33.45 21.04
N GLY A 429 -37.66 -34.54 21.49
CA GLY A 429 -38.13 -35.35 22.61
C GLY A 429 -39.32 -36.25 22.24
N GLN A 430 -39.47 -36.56 20.95
CA GLN A 430 -40.53 -37.45 20.45
C GLN A 430 -40.10 -38.91 20.63
N SER A 431 -40.88 -39.71 21.36
CA SER A 431 -40.65 -41.15 21.46
C SER A 431 -40.96 -41.85 20.13
N PHE A 432 -40.12 -42.82 19.76
CA PHE A 432 -40.24 -43.60 18.53
C PHE A 432 -39.73 -45.03 18.72
N SER A 433 -40.15 -45.91 17.82
CA SER A 433 -39.61 -47.26 17.65
C SER A 433 -39.04 -47.39 16.24
N ARG A 434 -37.78 -47.84 16.11
CA ARG A 434 -37.10 -47.99 14.83
C ARG A 434 -37.31 -49.40 14.26
N ASN A 435 -37.41 -49.53 12.93
CA ASN A 435 -37.48 -50.82 12.22
C ASN A 435 -38.57 -51.77 12.75
N THR A 436 -39.74 -51.23 13.09
CA THR A 436 -40.81 -51.99 13.75
C THR A 436 -41.71 -52.68 12.73
N GLU A 437 -42.04 -53.95 12.97
CA GLU A 437 -42.97 -54.71 12.16
C GLU A 437 -44.42 -54.51 12.65
N ILE A 438 -45.25 -53.89 11.82
CA ILE A 438 -46.66 -53.58 12.10
C ILE A 438 -47.52 -54.62 11.40
N ARG A 439 -48.31 -55.36 12.18
CA ARG A 439 -49.26 -56.35 11.64
C ARG A 439 -50.57 -55.65 11.28
N LEU A 440 -50.85 -55.52 9.99
CA LEU A 440 -52.06 -54.85 9.47
C LEU A 440 -53.26 -55.78 9.34
N TYR A 441 -53.00 -57.09 9.22
CA TYR A 441 -54.03 -58.11 9.11
C TYR A 441 -53.58 -59.41 9.79
N GLN A 442 -54.49 -59.99 10.58
CA GLN A 442 -54.38 -61.34 11.12
C GLN A 442 -55.78 -61.96 11.05
N GLY A 443 -55.96 -62.97 10.21
CA GLY A 443 -57.27 -63.61 10.01
C GLY A 443 -57.58 -64.65 11.09
N ASP A 444 -58.82 -64.69 11.59
CA ASP A 444 -59.24 -65.59 12.68
C ASP A 444 -59.24 -67.10 12.31
N ARG A 445 -59.06 -67.46 11.03
CA ARG A 445 -59.14 -68.86 10.54
C ARG A 445 -58.12 -69.27 9.47
N THR A 446 -57.06 -68.51 9.20
CA THR A 446 -56.11 -68.84 8.12
C THR A 446 -54.69 -68.36 8.38
N ASP A 447 -53.72 -69.11 7.82
CA ASP A 447 -52.26 -68.95 7.80
C ASP A 447 -51.74 -67.65 7.13
N PHE A 448 -52.58 -66.61 7.06
CA PHE A 448 -52.30 -65.36 6.37
C PHE A 448 -52.13 -64.21 7.38
N SER A 449 -50.92 -63.67 7.44
CA SER A 449 -50.59 -62.43 8.14
C SER A 449 -49.97 -61.44 7.16
N LEU A 450 -50.44 -60.19 7.21
CA LEU A 450 -49.80 -59.09 6.49
C LEU A 450 -49.07 -58.22 7.51
N ALA A 451 -47.75 -58.22 7.41
CA ALA A 451 -46.88 -57.40 8.23
C ALA A 451 -46.10 -56.42 7.34
N VAL A 452 -46.00 -55.18 7.81
CA VAL A 452 -45.28 -54.10 7.13
C VAL A 452 -44.21 -53.59 8.06
N LYS A 453 -42.98 -53.49 7.56
CA LYS A 453 -41.87 -52.91 8.32
C LYS A 453 -41.90 -51.39 8.17
N ALA A 454 -42.03 -50.69 9.29
CA ALA A 454 -41.94 -49.24 9.38
C ALA A 454 -40.53 -48.83 9.83
N ASP A 455 -39.94 -47.82 9.17
CA ASP A 455 -38.60 -47.34 9.54
C ASP A 455 -38.64 -46.63 10.89
N PHE A 456 -39.61 -45.74 11.08
CA PHE A 456 -39.92 -45.15 12.39
C PHE A 456 -41.43 -45.20 12.64
N LEU A 457 -41.82 -45.77 13.77
CA LEU A 457 -43.18 -45.73 14.30
C LEU A 457 -43.19 -44.81 15.53
N LEU A 458 -44.11 -43.85 15.56
CA LEU A 458 -44.24 -42.87 16.63
C LEU A 458 -45.71 -42.52 16.87
N GLU A 459 -46.01 -41.97 18.03
CA GLU A 459 -47.36 -41.51 18.38
C GLU A 459 -47.37 -39.99 18.50
N ILE A 460 -48.16 -39.31 17.66
CA ILE A 460 -48.30 -37.86 17.67
C ILE A 460 -49.74 -37.51 18.05
N LYS A 461 -49.94 -36.87 19.21
CA LYS A 461 -51.25 -36.44 19.70
C LYS A 461 -52.31 -37.57 19.71
N GLY A 462 -51.93 -38.78 20.12
CA GLY A 462 -52.86 -39.92 20.20
C GLY A 462 -53.07 -40.66 18.88
N ARG A 463 -52.24 -40.42 17.86
CA ARG A 463 -52.35 -41.08 16.54
C ARG A 463 -51.04 -41.76 16.18
N ASP A 464 -51.16 -42.99 15.71
CA ASP A 464 -50.03 -43.73 15.19
C ASP A 464 -49.55 -43.13 13.87
N CYS A 465 -48.26 -42.87 13.81
CA CYS A 465 -47.59 -42.16 12.75
C CYS A 465 -46.35 -42.95 12.30
N ILE A 466 -46.13 -43.01 10.98
CA ILE A 466 -45.01 -43.71 10.38
C ILE A 466 -44.20 -42.70 9.57
N ILE A 467 -42.87 -42.72 9.74
CA ILE A 467 -41.95 -42.08 8.79
C ILE A 467 -41.36 -43.19 7.94
N ASP A 468 -41.55 -43.09 6.63
CA ASP A 468 -41.12 -44.05 5.62
C ASP A 468 -39.94 -43.49 4.82
N LEU A 469 -38.79 -44.13 4.97
CA LEU A 469 -37.54 -43.86 4.27
C LEU A 469 -37.19 -44.97 3.28
N SER A 470 -37.73 -46.18 3.49
CA SER A 470 -37.48 -47.39 2.69
C SER A 470 -38.33 -47.48 1.43
N GLY A 471 -39.52 -46.88 1.42
CA GLY A 471 -40.37 -46.77 0.24
C GLY A 471 -41.51 -47.76 0.22
N LEU A 472 -42.56 -47.47 0.99
CA LEU A 472 -43.78 -48.24 0.98
C LEU A 472 -44.58 -47.97 -0.31
N GLY A 473 -45.05 -49.04 -0.95
CA GLY A 473 -45.91 -48.97 -2.13
C GLY A 473 -47.25 -48.28 -1.87
N GLN A 474 -47.88 -47.73 -2.91
CA GLN A 474 -49.14 -46.98 -2.80
C GLN A 474 -50.29 -47.82 -2.22
N GLU A 475 -50.30 -49.12 -2.49
CA GLU A 475 -51.27 -50.07 -1.94
C GLU A 475 -51.12 -50.18 -0.41
N ILE A 476 -49.88 -50.26 0.08
CA ILE A 476 -49.58 -50.31 1.52
C ILE A 476 -49.92 -48.98 2.20
N LEU A 477 -49.57 -47.85 1.57
CA LEU A 477 -49.90 -46.52 2.09
C LEU A 477 -51.42 -46.32 2.22
N SER A 478 -52.19 -46.85 1.26
CA SER A 478 -53.66 -46.81 1.30
C SER A 478 -54.22 -47.64 2.46
N LEU A 479 -53.70 -48.86 2.66
CA LEU A 479 -54.08 -49.72 3.79
C LEU A 479 -53.74 -49.11 5.15
N LEU A 480 -52.56 -48.49 5.28
CA LEU A 480 -52.15 -47.79 6.50
C LEU A 480 -53.11 -46.63 6.81
N LYS A 481 -53.51 -45.87 5.79
CA LYS A 481 -54.45 -44.76 5.93
C LYS A 481 -55.85 -45.24 6.33
N GLU A 482 -56.35 -46.36 5.78
CA GLU A 482 -57.61 -46.99 6.20
C GLU A 482 -57.58 -47.39 7.68
N ARG A 483 -56.42 -47.81 8.17
CA ARG A 483 -56.15 -48.12 9.59
C ARG A 483 -55.83 -46.89 10.44
N GLN A 484 -56.05 -45.68 9.91
CA GLN A 484 -55.85 -44.39 10.59
C GLN A 484 -54.40 -44.02 10.90
N PHE A 485 -53.41 -44.72 10.33
CA PHE A 485 -52.02 -44.30 10.40
C PHE A 485 -51.80 -43.04 9.56
N GLN A 486 -51.02 -42.10 10.09
CA GLN A 486 -50.48 -41.00 9.30
C GLN A 486 -49.09 -41.37 8.81
N VAL A 487 -48.81 -41.20 7.51
CA VAL A 487 -47.52 -41.60 6.94
C VAL A 487 -46.81 -40.39 6.33
N LEU A 488 -45.56 -40.18 6.72
CA LEU A 488 -44.63 -39.25 6.09
C LEU A 488 -43.67 -40.04 5.19
N ALA A 489 -43.87 -39.98 3.88
CA ALA A 489 -42.97 -40.60 2.90
C ALA A 489 -41.81 -39.66 2.53
N LEU A 490 -40.58 -40.06 2.83
CA LEU A 490 -39.33 -39.33 2.58
C LEU A 490 -38.40 -40.03 1.58
N THR A 491 -38.83 -41.14 1.00
CA THR A 491 -38.01 -42.01 0.12
C THR A 491 -37.33 -41.31 -1.06
N VAL A 492 -38.01 -40.32 -1.65
CA VAL A 492 -37.53 -39.60 -2.83
C VAL A 492 -36.72 -38.36 -2.45
N GLU A 493 -36.82 -37.92 -1.19
CA GLU A 493 -36.14 -36.72 -0.73
C GLU A 493 -34.69 -37.03 -0.40
N LYS A 494 -33.77 -36.27 -1.02
CA LYS A 494 -32.33 -36.42 -0.80
C LYS A 494 -31.73 -35.19 -0.12
N ASP A 495 -32.38 -34.03 -0.22
CA ASP A 495 -31.91 -32.84 0.46
C ASP A 495 -32.13 -32.97 1.97
N PRO A 496 -31.06 -32.97 2.80
CA PRO A 496 -31.17 -33.06 4.24
C PRO A 496 -31.99 -31.91 4.86
N SER A 497 -31.96 -30.72 4.24
CA SER A 497 -32.74 -29.57 4.70
C SER A 497 -34.24 -29.82 4.51
N ALA A 498 -34.63 -30.34 3.34
CA ALA A 498 -35.99 -30.75 3.06
C ALA A 498 -36.47 -31.92 3.96
N ILE A 499 -35.63 -32.93 4.19
CA ILE A 499 -35.91 -34.02 5.14
C ILE A 499 -36.22 -33.45 6.53
N LEU A 500 -35.36 -32.55 7.03
CA LEU A 500 -35.53 -31.91 8.33
C LEU A 500 -36.84 -31.10 8.40
N ALA A 501 -37.07 -30.22 7.42
CA ALA A 501 -38.26 -29.37 7.37
C ALA A 501 -39.57 -30.18 7.30
N ARG A 502 -39.61 -31.20 6.44
CA ARG A 502 -40.79 -32.08 6.30
C ARG A 502 -41.05 -32.89 7.56
N THR A 503 -40.00 -33.38 8.22
CA THR A 503 -40.11 -34.09 9.49
C THR A 503 -40.60 -33.16 10.61
N LEU A 504 -40.03 -31.97 10.76
CA LEU A 504 -40.49 -30.94 11.72
C LEU A 504 -41.96 -30.57 11.50
N ALA A 505 -42.37 -30.36 10.24
CA ALA A 505 -43.75 -30.08 9.87
C ALA A 505 -44.70 -31.24 10.25
N PHE A 506 -44.28 -32.48 10.00
CA PHE A 506 -45.05 -33.66 10.35
C PHE A 506 -45.22 -33.83 11.87
N LEU A 507 -44.18 -33.52 12.64
CA LEU A 507 -44.23 -33.49 14.11
C LEU A 507 -45.06 -32.31 14.66
N GLY A 508 -45.42 -31.34 13.83
CA GLY A 508 -46.11 -30.12 14.25
C GLY A 508 -45.22 -29.17 15.07
N VAL A 509 -43.90 -29.27 14.92
CA VAL A 509 -42.93 -28.36 15.55
C VAL A 509 -42.86 -27.07 14.73
N LYS A 510 -42.84 -25.92 15.40
CA LYS A 510 -42.63 -24.63 14.73
C LYS A 510 -41.17 -24.47 14.34
N PHE A 511 -40.92 -24.09 13.10
CA PHE A 511 -39.58 -23.82 12.58
C PHE A 511 -39.61 -22.67 11.58
N ASP A 512 -38.43 -22.11 11.32
CA ASP A 512 -38.20 -21.10 10.29
C ASP A 512 -37.05 -21.52 9.38
N ALA A 513 -37.36 -21.75 8.09
CA ALA A 513 -36.43 -22.24 7.09
C ALA A 513 -35.88 -21.14 6.15
N GLN A 514 -36.11 -19.86 6.47
CA GLN A 514 -35.56 -18.76 5.68
C GLN A 514 -34.05 -18.57 5.95
N PRO A 515 -33.30 -17.91 5.06
CA PRO A 515 -31.95 -17.45 5.39
C PRO A 515 -31.99 -16.48 6.58
N HIS A 516 -31.13 -16.72 7.57
CA HIS A 516 -31.17 -16.02 8.85
C HIS A 516 -30.09 -14.92 8.92
N PRO A 517 -30.47 -13.64 9.10
CA PRO A 517 -29.52 -12.57 9.31
C PRO A 517 -29.08 -12.51 10.78
N PHE A 518 -27.79 -12.76 11.03
CA PHE A 518 -27.15 -12.59 12.32
C PHE A 518 -26.38 -11.26 12.35
N MET A 519 -26.88 -10.32 13.16
CA MET A 519 -26.27 -9.00 13.38
C MET A 519 -25.15 -9.10 14.42
N VAL A 520 -23.90 -8.82 14.09
CA VAL A 520 -22.75 -9.01 15.00
C VAL A 520 -22.72 -7.94 16.10
N THR A 521 -22.91 -6.67 15.75
CA THR A 521 -22.88 -5.54 16.69
C THR A 521 -24.31 -5.05 16.98
N GLY A 522 -24.54 -4.54 18.20
CA GLY A 522 -25.85 -4.10 18.63
C GLY A 522 -26.20 -2.68 18.18
N GLY A 523 -27.11 -2.53 17.22
CA GLY A 523 -28.03 -1.37 17.22
C GLY A 523 -27.64 -0.10 16.45
N ASN A 524 -26.62 -0.09 15.60
CA ASN A 524 -26.37 1.04 14.70
C ASN A 524 -26.23 0.60 13.24
N GLU A 525 -27.12 1.06 12.37
CA GLU A 525 -27.08 0.77 10.92
C GLU A 525 -25.82 1.32 10.24
N SER A 526 -25.18 2.35 10.80
CA SER A 526 -23.94 2.89 10.24
C SER A 526 -22.69 2.09 10.63
N ARG A 527 -22.80 1.17 11.60
CA ARG A 527 -21.71 0.39 12.19
C ARG A 527 -22.16 -1.02 12.54
N ASN A 528 -22.31 -1.83 11.52
CA ASN A 528 -22.80 -3.18 11.69
C ASN A 528 -22.23 -4.17 10.67
N ILE A 529 -21.99 -5.38 11.16
CA ILE A 529 -21.67 -6.55 10.37
C ILE A 529 -22.86 -7.50 10.43
N ARG A 530 -23.45 -7.79 9.29
CA ARG A 530 -24.55 -8.74 9.13
C ARG A 530 -24.07 -9.95 8.35
N LEU A 531 -24.19 -11.12 8.97
CA LEU A 531 -23.96 -12.43 8.36
C LEU A 531 -25.32 -13.03 8.00
N THR A 532 -25.52 -13.45 6.75
CA THR A 532 -26.75 -14.16 6.38
C THR A 532 -26.41 -15.62 6.17
N ILE A 533 -26.96 -16.51 7.00
CA ILE A 533 -26.64 -17.94 6.93
C ILE A 533 -27.93 -18.71 6.56
N PRO A 534 -27.94 -19.46 5.45
CA PRO A 534 -29.05 -20.35 5.14
C PRO A 534 -29.13 -21.49 6.15
N GLY A 535 -30.34 -21.76 6.65
CA GLY A 535 -30.57 -22.81 7.62
C GLY A 535 -32.00 -22.82 8.16
N ILE A 536 -32.25 -23.76 9.05
CA ILE A 536 -33.54 -23.96 9.70
C ILE A 536 -33.36 -23.72 11.21
N ILE A 537 -34.13 -22.79 11.78
CA ILE A 537 -34.22 -22.57 13.23
C ILE A 537 -35.46 -23.26 13.77
N PHE A 538 -35.30 -24.06 14.83
CA PHE A 538 -36.40 -24.67 15.59
C PHE A 538 -36.02 -24.78 17.06
N LYS A 539 -36.98 -25.14 17.92
CA LYS A 539 -36.73 -25.37 19.35
C LYS A 539 -36.64 -26.85 19.67
N ASP A 540 -35.66 -27.22 20.49
CA ASP A 540 -35.58 -28.57 21.05
C ASP A 540 -36.61 -28.79 22.18
N SER A 541 -36.66 -30.01 22.72
CA SER A 541 -37.54 -30.39 23.84
C SER A 541 -37.34 -29.57 25.12
N ARG A 542 -36.19 -28.89 25.26
CA ARG A 542 -35.87 -28.02 26.40
C ARG A 542 -36.17 -26.55 26.11
N GLY A 543 -36.68 -26.23 24.91
CA GLY A 543 -36.98 -24.88 24.45
C GLY A 543 -35.75 -24.10 23.94
N GLN A 544 -34.59 -24.75 23.83
CA GLN A 544 -33.37 -24.14 23.31
C GLN A 544 -33.42 -24.04 21.78
N ASP A 545 -32.94 -22.92 21.23
CA ASP A 545 -32.92 -22.72 19.79
C ASP A 545 -31.82 -23.57 19.14
N VAL A 546 -32.20 -24.37 18.15
CA VAL A 546 -31.30 -25.18 17.32
C VAL A 546 -31.24 -24.55 15.94
N PHE A 547 -30.03 -24.26 15.46
CA PHE A 547 -29.77 -23.78 14.12
C PHE A 547 -29.16 -24.90 13.28
N ALA A 548 -29.93 -25.42 12.32
CA ALA A 548 -29.51 -26.45 11.40
C ALA A 548 -29.08 -25.86 10.06
N SER A 549 -27.87 -26.18 9.58
CA SER A 549 -27.39 -25.71 8.28
C SER A 549 -26.64 -26.81 7.53
N HIS A 550 -26.80 -26.83 6.21
CA HIS A 550 -26.00 -27.65 5.29
C HIS A 550 -24.62 -27.05 5.02
N LEU A 551 -24.39 -25.79 5.42
CA LEU A 551 -23.09 -25.17 5.30
C LEU A 551 -22.15 -25.70 6.37
N SER A 552 -20.91 -25.96 5.96
CA SER A 552 -19.81 -26.23 6.89
C SER A 552 -19.39 -24.92 7.55
N LEU A 553 -20.04 -24.57 8.67
CA LEU A 553 -19.73 -23.36 9.41
C LEU A 553 -18.30 -23.43 9.99
N PRO A 554 -17.45 -22.43 9.75
CA PRO A 554 -16.17 -22.30 10.45
C PRO A 554 -16.36 -22.28 11.96
N ASP A 555 -15.40 -22.83 12.70
CA ASP A 555 -15.46 -22.93 14.18
C ASP A 555 -15.70 -21.56 14.84
N GLN A 556 -15.19 -20.49 14.23
CA GLN A 556 -15.40 -19.11 14.62
C GLN A 556 -16.90 -18.71 14.61
N LEU A 557 -17.60 -18.99 13.51
CA LEU A 557 -19.02 -18.68 13.35
C LEU A 557 -19.88 -19.58 14.22
N ALA A 558 -19.54 -20.87 14.29
CA ALA A 558 -20.23 -21.81 15.17
C ALA A 558 -20.11 -21.37 16.64
N GLY A 559 -18.90 -20.98 17.08
CA GLY A 559 -18.65 -20.46 18.43
C GLY A 559 -19.43 -19.18 18.72
N PHE A 560 -19.48 -18.26 17.77
CA PHE A 560 -20.29 -17.03 17.87
C PHE A 560 -21.79 -17.33 18.03
N LEU A 561 -22.36 -18.22 17.21
CA LEU A 561 -23.77 -18.60 17.31
C LEU A 561 -24.06 -19.35 18.62
N SER A 562 -23.18 -20.25 19.06
CA SER A 562 -23.30 -20.91 20.37
C SER A 562 -23.23 -19.92 21.54
N GLY A 563 -22.39 -18.89 21.45
CA GLY A 563 -22.36 -17.78 22.42
C GLY A 563 -23.67 -17.00 22.49
N ARG A 564 -24.50 -17.05 21.44
CA ARG A 564 -25.84 -16.46 21.39
C ARG A 564 -26.97 -17.41 21.81
N GLY A 565 -26.63 -18.62 22.24
CA GLY A 565 -27.59 -19.60 22.76
C GLY A 565 -28.04 -20.66 21.75
N TYR A 566 -27.57 -20.61 20.51
CA TYR A 566 -27.91 -21.61 19.50
C TYR A 566 -27.11 -22.90 19.69
N ARG A 567 -27.79 -24.06 19.65
CA ARG A 567 -27.11 -25.33 19.34
C ARG A 567 -27.00 -25.49 17.84
N ILE A 568 -25.82 -25.86 17.36
CA ILE A 568 -25.56 -25.95 15.92
C ILE A 568 -25.77 -27.39 15.48
N LEU A 569 -26.62 -27.60 14.48
CA LEU A 569 -26.82 -28.89 13.83
C LEU A 569 -26.21 -28.83 12.43
N SER A 570 -25.10 -29.51 12.23
CA SER A 570 -24.48 -29.68 10.91
C SER A 570 -25.24 -30.77 10.15
N LEU A 571 -25.87 -30.36 9.05
CA LEU A 571 -26.51 -31.28 8.12
C LEU A 571 -25.46 -31.86 7.17
N PRO A 572 -25.61 -33.14 6.75
CA PRO A 572 -24.74 -33.73 5.76
C PRO A 572 -24.86 -32.99 4.41
N PRO A 573 -23.82 -33.01 3.56
CA PRO A 573 -23.92 -32.51 2.20
C PRO A 573 -24.93 -33.34 1.39
N SER A 574 -25.65 -32.69 0.47
CA SER A 574 -26.62 -33.32 -0.43
C SER A 574 -25.99 -34.23 -1.49
#